data_AF-A0A928GZL5-F1
#
_entry.id   AF-A0A928GZL5-F1
#
_cell.length_a   1.000
_cell.length_b   1.000
_cell.length_c   1.000
_cell.angle_alpha   90.00
_cell.angle_beta   90.00
_cell.angle_gamma   90.00
#
_symmetry.space_group_name_H-M   'P 1'
#
loop_
_entity.id
_entity.type
_entity.pdbx_description
1 polymer ?
#
loop_
_entity_poly.entity_id
_entity_poly.type
_entity_poly.pdbx_seq_one_letter_code
_entity_poly.pdbx_strand_id
1 'polypeptide(L)'
;MNSKAFRESTVKLLRRVISPWMEEGIVSRDEFNAIFTYCSALAKSGAGPPEVKPKFIRGPEAAELLAISYAEFRKLEAEGVFPFKRRVFGKNVRYYFPDIVEFMQAGGQNVDSKNEEMTRNE
;
A
#
# COMPACT_ATOMS: atom_id res chain seq x y z
N MET A 1 -6.21 21.23 10.79
CA MET A 1 -4.98 20.93 10.01
C MET A 1 -4.46 19.57 10.45
N ASN A 2 -4.53 18.54 9.60
CA ASN A 2 -4.16 17.17 9.97
C ASN A 2 -2.63 17.06 10.16
N SER A 3 -2.18 17.09 11.41
CA SER A 3 -0.77 17.13 11.84
C SER A 3 -0.09 15.75 11.87
N LYS A 4 -0.58 14.77 11.10
CA LYS A 4 -0.07 13.38 11.14
C LYS A 4 1.09 13.09 10.19
N ALA A 5 1.55 14.06 9.40
CA ALA A 5 2.66 13.86 8.47
C ALA A 5 4.01 13.94 9.19
N PHE A 6 4.79 12.87 9.14
CA PHE A 6 6.18 12.85 9.60
C PHE A 6 6.98 13.89 8.82
N ARG A 7 7.63 14.86 9.47
CA ARG A 7 8.32 15.95 8.74
C ARG A 7 9.71 15.50 8.31
N GLU A 8 10.13 15.89 7.11
CA GLU A 8 11.51 15.63 6.64
C GLU A 8 12.57 16.23 7.56
N SER A 9 12.28 17.38 8.19
CA SER A 9 13.16 18.00 9.18
C SER A 9 13.40 17.09 10.39
N THR A 10 12.38 16.35 10.82
CA THR A 10 12.46 15.40 11.94
C THR A 10 13.31 14.19 11.56
N VAL A 11 13.16 13.66 10.33
CA VAL A 11 14.02 12.57 9.80
C VAL A 11 15.49 12.99 9.84
N LYS A 12 15.81 14.20 9.34
CA LYS A 12 17.18 14.72 9.29
C LYS A 12 17.80 14.86 10.69
N LEU A 13 17.01 15.35 11.66
CA LEU A 13 17.46 15.50 13.03
C LEU A 13 17.70 14.13 13.70
N LEU A 14 16.76 13.20 13.56
CA LEU A 14 16.92 11.83 14.06
C LEU A 14 18.17 11.16 13.48
N ARG A 15 18.45 11.36 12.18
CA ARG A 15 19.65 10.82 11.54
C ARG A 15 20.91 11.32 12.21
N ARG A 16 20.97 12.62 12.48
CA ARG A 16 22.12 13.24 13.15
C ARG A 16 22.30 12.75 14.59
N VAL A 17 21.21 12.47 15.31
CA VAL A 17 21.25 11.98 16.69
C VAL A 17 21.68 10.51 16.78
N ILE A 18 21.23 9.67 15.85
CA ILE A 18 21.50 8.22 15.88
C ILE A 18 22.83 7.87 15.17
N SER A 19 23.33 8.73 14.27
CA SER A 19 24.60 8.49 13.57
C SER A 19 25.79 8.10 14.47
N PRO A 20 26.04 8.78 15.62
CA PRO A 20 27.11 8.40 16.54
C PRO A 20 26.96 6.97 17.09
N TRP A 21 25.73 6.53 17.39
CA TRP A 21 25.47 5.17 17.89
C TRP A 21 25.73 4.10 16.83
N MET A 22 25.57 4.43 15.55
CA MET A 22 25.97 3.54 14.45
C MET A 22 27.49 3.49 14.28
N GLU A 23 28.17 4.62 14.46
CA GLU A 23 29.64 4.70 14.39
C GLU A 23 30.31 3.96 15.56
N GLU A 24 29.72 4.01 16.75
CA GLU A 24 30.15 3.25 17.94
C GLU A 24 29.76 1.76 17.89
N GLY A 25 28.97 1.34 16.89
CA GLY A 25 28.53 -0.04 16.72
C GLY A 25 27.42 -0.50 17.68
N ILE A 26 26.77 0.43 18.39
CA ILE A 26 25.59 0.16 19.22
C ILE A 26 24.40 -0.25 18.34
N VAL A 27 24.29 0.37 17.16
CA VAL A 27 23.29 0.05 16.14
C VAL A 27 24.00 -0.43 14.89
N SER A 28 23.56 -1.55 14.31
CA SER A 28 24.14 -2.03 13.06
C SER A 28 23.84 -1.06 11.90
N ARG A 29 24.70 -1.07 10.89
CA ARG A 29 24.48 -0.27 9.68
C ARG A 29 23.17 -0.61 8.98
N ASP A 30 22.77 -1.88 9.01
CA ASP A 30 21.55 -2.36 8.38
C ASP A 30 20.30 -1.87 9.12
N GLU A 31 20.29 -1.95 10.46
CA GLU A 31 19.21 -1.39 11.29
C GLU A 31 19.09 0.13 11.09
N PHE A 32 20.22 0.85 11.11
CA PHE A 32 20.25 2.28 10.84
C PHE A 32 19.60 2.62 9.48
N ASN A 33 20.01 1.91 8.42
CA ASN A 33 19.47 2.11 7.09
C ASN A 33 17.98 1.77 6.99
N ALA A 34 17.54 0.68 7.64
CA ALA A 34 16.13 0.27 7.67
C ALA A 34 15.26 1.34 8.35
N ILE A 35 15.67 1.82 9.53
CA ILE A 35 14.98 2.87 10.28
C ILE A 35 14.81 4.13 9.43
N PHE A 36 15.90 4.62 8.82
CA PHE A 36 15.85 5.86 8.04
C PHE A 36 15.13 5.71 6.70
N THR A 37 15.12 4.52 6.12
CA THR A 37 14.27 4.21 4.96
C THR A 37 12.79 4.33 5.35
N TYR A 38 12.42 3.75 6.48
CA TYR A 38 11.04 3.80 7.00
C TYR A 38 10.60 5.23 7.33
N CYS A 39 11.42 5.97 8.08
CA CYS A 39 11.16 7.38 8.42
C CYS A 39 11.06 8.27 7.18
N SER A 40 11.92 8.04 6.17
CA SER A 40 11.89 8.83 4.93
C SER A 40 10.65 8.52 4.08
N ALA A 41 10.21 7.27 4.05
CA ALA A 41 8.96 6.89 3.37
C ALA A 41 7.75 7.54 4.08
N LEU A 42 7.68 7.43 5.41
CA LEU A 42 6.64 8.10 6.21
C LEU A 42 6.59 9.60 5.96
N ALA A 43 7.75 10.25 5.77
CA ALA A 43 7.79 11.68 5.49
C ALA A 43 7.25 12.05 4.11
N LYS A 44 7.47 11.20 3.11
CA LYS A 44 7.09 11.46 1.71
C LYS A 44 5.66 11.06 1.40
N SER A 45 5.27 9.85 1.80
CA SER A 45 3.96 9.26 1.48
C SER A 45 2.97 9.29 2.64
N GLY A 46 3.40 9.61 3.86
CA GLY A 46 2.58 9.45 5.06
C GLY A 46 2.39 7.99 5.50
N ALA A 47 2.89 7.04 4.71
CA ALA A 47 2.87 5.60 4.94
C ALA A 47 4.29 5.04 4.85
N GLY A 48 4.53 3.93 5.56
CA GLY A 48 5.79 3.20 5.50
C GLY A 48 6.07 2.64 4.09
N PRO A 49 7.30 2.17 3.82
CA PRO A 49 7.60 1.44 2.60
C PRO A 49 6.67 0.20 2.52
N PRO A 50 6.21 -0.17 1.31
CA PRO A 50 5.33 -1.32 1.16
C PRO A 50 6.04 -2.59 1.62
N GLU A 51 5.38 -3.40 2.45
CA GLU A 51 5.89 -4.67 2.96
C GLU A 51 6.20 -5.66 1.81
N VAL A 52 5.47 -5.52 0.72
CA VAL A 52 5.60 -6.31 -0.50
C VAL A 52 6.36 -5.55 -1.58
N LYS A 53 7.18 -6.30 -2.34
CA LYS A 53 7.95 -5.75 -3.46
C LYS A 53 6.99 -5.05 -4.46
N PRO A 54 7.24 -3.76 -4.77
CA PRO A 54 6.36 -3.02 -5.65
C PRO A 54 6.43 -3.56 -7.08
N LYS A 55 5.30 -4.02 -7.60
CA LYS A 55 5.13 -4.47 -8.99
C LYS A 55 3.76 -4.06 -9.53
N PHE A 56 3.66 -3.96 -10.85
CA PHE A 56 2.39 -3.77 -11.55
C PHE A 56 1.90 -5.12 -12.09
N ILE A 57 0.73 -5.56 -11.64
CA ILE A 57 0.11 -6.84 -11.98
C ILE A 57 -1.07 -6.68 -12.92
N ARG A 58 -1.46 -7.77 -13.60
CA ARG A 58 -2.57 -7.74 -14.56
C ARG A 58 -3.93 -7.80 -13.84
N GLY A 59 -5.00 -7.36 -14.51
CA GLY A 59 -6.36 -7.42 -13.96
C GLY A 59 -6.81 -8.82 -13.51
N PRO A 60 -6.58 -9.89 -14.29
CA PRO A 60 -6.91 -11.25 -13.84
C PRO A 60 -6.13 -11.67 -12.59
N GLU A 61 -4.83 -11.36 -12.52
CA GLU A 61 -3.99 -11.63 -11.33
C GLU A 61 -4.50 -10.84 -10.11
N ALA A 62 -4.98 -9.61 -10.30
CA ALA A 62 -5.59 -8.82 -9.23
C ALA A 62 -6.92 -9.42 -8.74
N ALA A 63 -7.76 -9.93 -9.66
CA ALA A 63 -9.02 -10.58 -9.31
C ALA A 63 -8.79 -11.88 -8.52
N GLU A 64 -7.81 -12.69 -8.94
CA GLU A 64 -7.38 -13.90 -8.22
C GLU A 64 -6.93 -13.58 -6.78
N LEU A 65 -6.15 -12.51 -6.59
CA LEU A 65 -5.69 -12.10 -5.26
C LEU A 65 -6.85 -11.63 -4.36
N LEU A 66 -7.86 -11.00 -4.94
CA LEU A 66 -9.06 -10.55 -4.23
C LEU A 66 -10.10 -11.66 -4.06
N ALA A 67 -9.82 -12.89 -4.54
CA ALA A 67 -10.73 -14.02 -4.52
C ALA A 67 -12.10 -13.75 -5.17
N ILE A 68 -12.14 -12.90 -6.21
CA ILE A 68 -13.35 -12.57 -6.98
C ILE A 68 -13.19 -12.96 -8.44
N SER A 69 -14.31 -13.10 -9.15
CA SER A 69 -14.27 -13.35 -10.59
C SER A 69 -13.73 -12.14 -11.36
N TYR A 70 -13.08 -12.36 -12.50
CA TYR A 70 -12.58 -11.23 -13.32
C TYR A 70 -13.70 -10.32 -13.84
N ALA A 71 -14.89 -10.87 -14.11
CA ALA A 71 -16.05 -10.08 -14.51
C ALA A 71 -16.51 -9.14 -13.39
N GLU A 72 -16.57 -9.66 -12.15
CA GLU A 72 -16.91 -8.89 -10.96
C GLU A 72 -15.86 -7.82 -10.65
N PHE A 73 -14.56 -8.17 -10.77
CA PHE A 73 -13.47 -7.21 -10.66
C PHE A 73 -13.65 -6.03 -11.63
N ARG A 74 -13.99 -6.30 -12.89
CA ARG A 74 -14.24 -5.25 -13.91
C ARG A 74 -15.46 -4.39 -13.59
N LYS A 75 -16.51 -4.99 -13.02
CA LYS A 75 -17.70 -4.26 -12.56
C LYS A 75 -17.35 -3.32 -11.40
N LEU A 76 -16.69 -3.83 -10.36
CA LEU A 76 -16.27 -3.05 -9.19
C LEU A 76 -15.24 -1.97 -9.55
N GLU A 77 -14.36 -2.25 -10.52
CA GLU A 77 -13.45 -1.25 -11.09
C GLU A 77 -14.22 -0.12 -11.79
N ALA A 78 -15.22 -0.45 -12.61
CA ALA A 78 -16.04 0.53 -13.31
C ALA A 78 -16.89 1.38 -12.33
N GLU A 79 -17.34 0.77 -11.24
CA GLU A 79 -18.03 1.45 -10.13
C GLU A 79 -17.08 2.31 -9.26
N GLY A 80 -15.76 2.23 -9.47
CA GLY A 80 -14.77 3.03 -8.75
C GLY A 80 -14.52 2.57 -7.30
N VAL A 81 -14.87 1.32 -6.97
CA VAL A 81 -14.75 0.75 -5.62
C VAL A 81 -13.28 0.59 -5.19
N PHE A 82 -12.41 0.27 -6.14
CA PHE A 82 -11.00 -0.01 -5.85
C PHE A 82 -10.12 1.24 -5.86
N PRO A 83 -9.40 1.56 -4.78
CA PRO A 83 -8.47 2.69 -4.72
C PRO A 83 -7.08 2.37 -5.28
N PHE A 84 -6.97 1.45 -6.24
CA PHE A 84 -5.67 0.99 -6.75
C PHE A 84 -5.06 1.96 -7.76
N LYS A 85 -3.76 2.27 -7.61
CA LYS A 85 -3.01 2.96 -8.66
C LYS A 85 -2.95 2.08 -9.91
N ARG A 86 -3.31 2.68 -11.04
CA ARG A 86 -3.33 2.02 -12.35
C ARG A 86 -2.33 2.64 -13.31
N ARG A 87 -1.74 1.82 -14.17
CA ARG A 87 -0.88 2.26 -15.27
C ARG A 87 -1.18 1.48 -16.53
N VAL A 88 -1.29 2.19 -17.64
CA VAL A 88 -1.49 1.58 -18.97
C VAL A 88 -0.14 1.10 -19.48
N PHE A 89 -0.08 -0.18 -19.86
CA PHE A 89 1.06 -0.82 -20.50
C PHE A 89 0.60 -1.36 -21.86
N GLY A 90 0.83 -0.58 -22.92
CA GLY A 90 0.32 -0.88 -24.26
C GLY A 90 -1.20 -0.80 -24.30
N LYS A 91 -1.87 -1.92 -24.62
CA LYS A 91 -3.34 -2.02 -24.65
C LYS A 91 -3.96 -2.46 -23.31
N ASN A 92 -3.13 -2.87 -22.34
CA ASN A 92 -3.59 -3.47 -21.10
C ASN A 92 -3.36 -2.54 -19.89
N VAL A 93 -4.30 -2.55 -18.95
CA VAL A 93 -4.16 -1.85 -17.66
C VAL A 93 -3.50 -2.79 -16.66
N ARG A 94 -2.59 -2.25 -15.85
CA ARG A 94 -1.99 -2.94 -14.71
C ARG A 94 -2.21 -2.18 -13.41
N TYR A 95 -2.27 -2.91 -12.31
CA TYR A 95 -2.59 -2.41 -10.98
C TYR A 95 -1.39 -2.55 -10.06
N TYR A 96 -1.21 -1.58 -9.16
CA TYR A 96 -0.09 -1.56 -8.23
C TYR A 96 -0.33 -2.59 -7.11
N PHE A 97 0.50 -3.63 -7.08
CA PHE A 97 0.34 -4.78 -6.20
C PHE A 97 0.30 -4.41 -4.70
N PRO A 98 1.15 -3.50 -4.18
CA PRO A 98 1.04 -3.10 -2.79
C PRO A 98 -0.30 -2.48 -2.39
N ASP A 99 -0.94 -1.69 -3.27
CA ASP A 99 -2.25 -1.10 -2.96
C ASP A 99 -3.33 -2.20 -2.83
N ILE A 100 -3.20 -3.30 -3.57
CA ILE A 100 -4.13 -4.45 -3.50
C ILE A 100 -3.94 -5.21 -2.18
N VAL A 101 -2.69 -5.47 -1.79
CA VAL A 101 -2.38 -6.13 -0.52
C VAL A 101 -2.83 -5.27 0.66
N GLU A 102 -2.59 -3.97 0.61
CA GLU A 102 -3.06 -3.02 1.63
C GLU A 102 -4.60 -3.03 1.74
N PHE A 103 -5.31 -3.07 0.61
CA PHE A 103 -6.77 -3.18 0.59
C PHE A 103 -7.28 -4.48 1.20
N MET A 104 -6.61 -5.61 0.95
CA MET A 104 -6.93 -6.89 1.58
C MET A 104 -6.70 -6.85 3.10
N GLN A 105 -5.55 -6.30 3.54
CA GLN A 105 -5.20 -6.17 4.95
C GLN A 105 -6.14 -5.20 5.70
N ALA A 106 -6.62 -4.15 5.03
CA ALA A 106 -7.60 -3.22 5.57
C ALA A 106 -9.02 -3.82 5.72
N GLY A 107 -9.19 -5.12 5.46
CA GLY A 107 -10.43 -5.84 5.64
C GLY A 107 -11.43 -5.65 4.49
N GLY A 108 -10.96 -5.29 3.28
CA GLY A 108 -11.77 -5.28 2.06
C GLY A 108 -13.13 -4.63 2.26
N GLN A 109 -13.16 -3.35 2.66
CA GLN A 109 -14.42 -2.69 2.98
C GLN A 109 -15.41 -2.78 1.80
N ASN A 110 -16.58 -3.39 2.07
CA ASN A 110 -17.78 -3.43 1.22
C ASN A 110 -17.79 -4.35 -0.01
N VAL A 111 -17.32 -5.61 0.08
CA VAL A 111 -17.72 -6.63 -0.91
C VAL A 111 -18.83 -7.53 -0.38
N ASP A 112 -18.85 -7.83 0.92
CA ASP A 112 -19.87 -8.73 1.51
C ASP A 112 -21.26 -8.07 1.68
N SER A 113 -21.32 -6.74 1.91
CA SER A 113 -22.56 -6.03 2.23
C SER A 113 -23.59 -5.99 1.08
N LYS A 114 -23.19 -6.25 -0.17
CA LYS A 114 -24.11 -6.24 -1.33
C LYS A 114 -24.70 -7.62 -1.65
N ASN A 115 -24.09 -8.73 -1.22
CA ASN A 115 -24.61 -10.07 -1.49
C ASN A 115 -25.76 -10.46 -0.55
N GLU A 116 -25.83 -9.88 0.65
CA GLU A 116 -26.92 -10.13 1.60
C GLU A 116 -28.23 -9.39 1.25
N GLU A 117 -28.18 -8.26 0.55
CA GLU A 117 -29.40 -7.54 0.10
C GLU A 117 -30.07 -8.20 -1.12
N MET A 118 -29.33 -9.00 -1.89
CA MET A 118 -29.87 -9.66 -3.09
C MET A 118 -30.59 -10.99 -2.79
N THR A 119 -30.29 -11.61 -1.65
CA THR A 119 -30.86 -12.91 -1.23
C THR A 119 -32.10 -12.78 -0.34
N ARG A 120 -32.54 -11.56 -0.02
CA ARG A 120 -33.71 -11.29 0.84
C ARG A 120 -34.96 -10.86 0.08
N ASN A 121 -34.86 -10.72 -1.24
CA ASN A 121 -35.94 -10.28 -2.12
C ASN A 121 -36.35 -11.37 -3.14
N GLU A 122 -36.24 -12.65 -2.76
CA GLU A 122 -36.90 -13.77 -3.45
C GLU A 122 -38.00 -14.36 -2.57
#